data_AF-A0A267DVS8-F1
#
_entry.id   AF-A0A267DVS8-F1
#
_cell.length_a   1.000
_cell.length_b   1.000
_cell.length_c   1.000
_cell.angle_alpha   90.00
_cell.angle_beta   90.00
_cell.angle_gamma   90.00
#
_symmetry.space_group_name_H-M   'P 1'
#
loop_
_entity.id
_entity.type
_entity.pdbx_description
1 polymer ?
#
loop_
_entity_poly.entity_id
_entity_poly.type
_entity_poly.pdbx_seq_one_letter_code
_entity_poly.pdbx_strand_id
1 'polypeptide(L)'
;MGNELSAPIRSTPESLFSITMRSSNQLLVLNAGSELGRQLNSLVNKEYDNGVKHESAYPHDLRIFHLNDAPFHADSGQEAGVAAKRLLCVLLRHLLSTGFQPVVATDLCRKYEVSSLCFATGSAAGAAAAASAAPPCDGPVACVAFSDGCLLQLIECDNPLIQAIQRCVQALWPNCRICTEGCYQFELDGAPWTAVIGDVSARARQLLVQIVREATGLGWQLLLATHTKDTDCCLFFQHVAEKVELPQPFLTNQTFAVSLKGKDMLTVIGAQTNTQEYIIHKVSQLWRPGVSRSGVTGGSADCSFMALQLKGSPWYCIGEESAHARLLVMGLLAALRSKGWRLLSAVELARRSNDKATLVFVRGPCEERPHCCVAPVSANRLWLLQVPSDLQQATTELVKQSYQFGVEETRERPSYLELRLRQSPWGSGKSGMAGHGRQLMLCVLDLFMRRGWLPVCSVDVSSTFHDDDDSSYPLDVHSWWFAGPAAATPRASNSFKGLA
;
A
#
# COMPACT_ATOMS: atom_id res chain seq x y z
N MET A 1 4.66 31.26 15.34
CA MET A 1 4.53 30.61 16.68
C MET A 1 4.51 29.11 16.45
N GLY A 2 5.38 28.37 17.13
CA GLY A 2 5.69 26.98 16.81
C GLY A 2 4.49 26.05 16.96
N ASN A 3 4.20 25.28 15.91
CA ASN A 3 3.27 24.15 15.98
C ASN A 3 3.98 23.02 16.73
N GLU A 4 3.84 22.97 18.05
CA GLU A 4 4.22 21.76 18.79
C GLU A 4 3.34 20.61 18.31
N LEU A 5 3.98 19.60 17.71
CA LEU A 5 3.34 18.31 17.47
C LEU A 5 2.91 17.76 18.82
N SER A 6 1.61 17.63 19.05
CA SER A 6 1.12 16.90 20.22
C SER A 6 1.57 15.44 20.08
N ALA A 7 2.42 14.98 21.00
CA ALA A 7 2.93 13.61 20.97
C ALA A 7 1.77 12.60 21.08
N PRO A 8 1.74 11.54 20.26
CA PRO A 8 0.62 10.59 20.21
C PRO A 8 0.67 9.53 21.31
N ILE A 9 -0.23 9.55 22.31
CA ILE A 9 0.01 8.73 23.51
C ILE A 9 -1.22 8.30 24.31
N ARG A 10 -1.31 6.96 24.54
CA ARG A 10 -1.57 6.28 25.83
C ARG A 10 -1.01 4.85 25.88
N SER A 11 -0.92 4.17 24.73
CA SER A 11 -0.36 2.82 24.58
C SER A 11 0.63 2.77 23.41
N THR A 12 1.64 1.91 23.49
CA THR A 12 2.55 1.60 22.37
C THR A 12 2.34 0.17 21.88
N PRO A 13 2.39 -0.08 20.56
CA PRO A 13 2.45 -1.44 20.03
C PRO A 13 3.72 -2.14 20.57
N GLU A 14 3.62 -3.46 20.79
CA GLU A 14 4.73 -4.25 21.34
C GLU A 14 5.77 -4.61 20.28
N SER A 15 5.33 -4.78 19.04
CA SER A 15 6.13 -5.41 17.99
C SER A 15 6.21 -4.61 16.69
N LEU A 16 5.68 -3.39 16.68
CA LEU A 16 5.58 -2.57 15.47
C LEU A 16 6.13 -1.16 15.68
N PHE A 17 6.74 -0.61 14.63
CA PHE A 17 7.13 0.79 14.55
C PHE A 17 6.82 1.34 13.16
N SER A 18 6.90 2.67 12.98
CA SER A 18 6.75 3.27 11.65
C SER A 18 7.80 4.32 11.33
N ILE A 19 8.03 4.47 10.02
CA ILE A 19 8.79 5.57 9.42
C ILE A 19 7.84 6.33 8.51
N THR A 20 7.65 7.64 8.70
CA THR A 20 6.74 8.46 7.90
C THR A 20 7.48 9.58 7.20
N MET A 21 7.28 9.70 5.89
CA MET A 21 7.68 10.88 5.12
C MET A 21 6.62 11.97 5.30
N ARG A 22 7.03 13.12 5.82
CA ARG A 22 6.18 14.28 6.04
C ARG A 22 6.68 15.48 5.27
N SER A 23 5.79 16.05 4.48
CA SER A 23 6.09 17.21 3.66
C SER A 23 6.41 18.42 4.54
N SER A 24 7.45 19.21 4.22
CA SER A 24 8.33 19.04 3.05
C SER A 24 9.61 18.23 3.31
N ASN A 25 10.08 18.15 4.56
CA ASN A 25 11.45 17.76 4.87
C ASN A 25 11.63 16.91 6.14
N GLN A 26 10.60 16.20 6.57
CA GLN A 26 10.63 15.47 7.83
C GLN A 26 10.52 13.96 7.62
N LEU A 27 11.44 13.20 8.22
CA LEU A 27 11.31 11.76 8.40
C LEU A 27 10.97 11.49 9.87
N LEU A 28 9.76 11.02 10.14
CA LEU A 28 9.29 10.73 11.49
C LEU A 28 9.46 9.25 11.77
N VAL A 29 10.05 8.90 12.91
CA VAL A 29 10.20 7.52 13.38
C VAL A 29 9.45 7.38 14.70
N LEU A 30 8.50 6.45 14.75
CA LEU A 30 7.58 6.27 15.87
C LEU A 30 7.64 4.82 16.36
N ASN A 31 7.85 4.62 17.67
CA ASN A 31 7.93 3.33 18.38
C ASN A 31 9.13 2.43 17.99
N ALA A 32 10.23 2.99 17.47
CA ALA A 32 11.41 2.20 17.07
C ALA A 32 12.26 1.69 18.25
N GLY A 33 12.13 2.30 19.43
CA GLY A 33 12.98 2.13 20.59
C GLY A 33 14.23 3.00 20.53
N SER A 34 14.87 3.17 21.68
CA SER A 34 16.08 4.00 21.79
C SER A 34 17.26 3.45 21.00
N GLU A 35 17.41 2.12 20.91
CA GLU A 35 18.50 1.47 20.20
C GLU A 35 18.37 1.64 18.69
N LEU A 36 17.28 1.15 18.10
CA LEU A 36 17.03 1.30 16.66
C LEU A 36 16.96 2.78 16.27
N GLY A 37 16.35 3.63 17.10
CA GLY A 37 16.32 5.07 16.86
C GLY A 37 17.72 5.71 16.72
N ARG A 38 18.70 5.27 17.53
CA ARG A 38 20.11 5.71 17.38
C ARG A 38 20.76 5.16 16.12
N GLN A 39 20.50 3.89 15.77
CA GLN A 39 21.02 3.29 14.55
C GLN A 39 20.50 4.02 13.30
N LEU A 40 19.18 4.29 13.26
CA LEU A 40 18.54 5.05 12.19
C LEU A 40 19.09 6.47 12.11
N ASN A 41 19.30 7.15 13.25
CA ASN A 41 19.97 8.45 13.25
C ASN A 41 21.34 8.38 12.58
N SER A 42 22.20 7.47 13.04
CA SER A 42 23.55 7.33 12.49
C SER A 42 23.53 7.04 10.99
N LEU A 43 22.57 6.24 10.54
CA LEU A 43 22.43 5.85 9.15
C LEU A 43 21.93 7.02 8.28
N VAL A 44 20.89 7.73 8.72
CA VAL A 44 20.36 8.90 7.98
C VAL A 44 21.42 10.00 7.86
N ASN A 45 22.17 10.28 8.92
CA ASN A 45 23.25 11.29 8.88
C ASN A 45 24.41 10.89 7.96
N LYS A 46 24.64 9.59 7.77
CA LYS A 46 25.71 9.07 6.93
C LYS A 46 25.32 9.00 5.46
N GLU A 47 24.08 8.62 5.17
CA GLU A 47 23.65 8.17 3.84
C GLU A 47 22.72 9.16 3.13
N TYR A 48 22.24 10.20 3.83
CA TYR A 48 21.47 11.25 3.19
C TYR A 48 22.40 12.33 2.61
N ASP A 49 22.59 12.29 1.28
CA ASP A 49 23.54 13.12 0.54
C ASP A 49 23.41 14.63 0.83
N ASN A 50 22.18 15.12 1.04
CA ASN A 50 21.92 16.54 1.25
C ASN A 50 22.01 16.98 2.72
N GLY A 51 22.25 16.03 3.64
CA GLY A 51 22.49 16.25 5.06
C GLY A 51 21.24 16.49 5.91
N VAL A 52 21.42 16.26 7.21
CA VAL A 52 20.38 16.44 8.23
C VAL A 52 20.62 17.76 8.97
N LYS A 53 19.57 18.58 9.08
CA LYS A 53 19.61 19.85 9.79
C LYS A 53 19.70 19.67 11.30
N HIS A 54 18.79 18.86 11.86
CA HIS A 54 18.79 18.43 13.26
C HIS A 54 17.82 17.26 13.49
N GLU A 55 17.96 16.59 14.62
CA GLU A 55 16.98 15.64 15.14
C GLU A 55 16.20 16.29 16.30
N SER A 56 14.89 16.07 16.32
CA SER A 56 14.04 16.34 17.48
C SER A 56 13.59 15.01 18.08
N ALA A 57 13.88 14.79 19.36
CA ALA A 57 13.39 13.65 20.12
C ALA A 57 12.25 14.09 21.05
N TYR A 58 11.14 13.36 21.00
CA TYR A 58 9.94 13.61 21.79
C TYR A 58 9.67 12.44 22.73
N PRO A 59 8.87 12.66 23.80
CA PRO A 59 8.37 11.58 24.63
C PRO A 59 7.68 10.47 23.82
N HIS A 60 7.63 9.26 24.39
CA HIS A 60 6.97 8.09 23.78
C HIS A 60 7.54 7.69 22.43
N ASP A 61 8.86 7.83 22.32
CA ASP A 61 9.64 7.20 21.26
C ASP A 61 9.26 7.68 19.85
N LEU A 62 9.00 8.99 19.76
CA LEU A 62 8.88 9.74 18.53
C LEU A 62 10.19 10.50 18.28
N ARG A 63 10.82 10.25 17.13
CA ARG A 63 11.97 10.99 16.63
C ARG A 63 11.62 11.63 15.29
N ILE A 64 12.13 12.83 15.05
CA ILE A 64 11.92 13.55 13.79
C ILE A 64 13.27 13.99 13.27
N PHE A 65 13.64 13.49 12.10
CA PHE A 65 14.80 13.96 11.35
C PHE A 65 14.36 15.10 10.43
N HIS A 66 14.96 16.27 10.63
CA HIS A 66 14.73 17.43 9.78
C HIS A 66 15.83 17.48 8.72
N LEU A 67 15.48 17.25 7.46
CA LEU A 67 16.42 17.25 6.34
C LEU A 67 16.73 18.69 5.91
N ASN A 68 17.93 18.93 5.33
CA ASN A 68 18.40 20.27 4.95
C ASN A 68 17.61 20.89 3.79
N ASP A 69 17.14 20.05 2.88
CA ASP A 69 16.34 20.38 1.70
C ASP A 69 14.89 19.93 1.91
N ALA A 70 14.10 19.85 0.84
CA ALA A 70 12.65 19.62 0.88
C ALA A 70 12.22 18.37 0.10
N PRO A 71 12.87 17.20 0.26
CA PRO A 71 12.77 16.09 -0.69
C PRO A 71 11.35 15.52 -0.86
N PHE A 72 10.50 15.65 0.16
CA PHE A 72 9.13 15.14 0.17
C PHE A 72 8.10 16.16 -0.33
N HIS A 73 8.53 17.35 -0.76
CA HIS A 73 7.69 18.33 -1.43
C HIS A 73 7.51 17.96 -2.90
N ALA A 74 6.36 18.28 -3.50
CA ALA A 74 6.09 18.04 -4.92
C ALA A 74 7.17 18.67 -5.83
N ASP A 75 7.54 19.91 -5.52
CA ASP A 75 8.48 20.74 -6.29
C ASP A 75 9.93 20.66 -5.80
N SER A 76 10.32 19.59 -5.11
CA SER A 76 11.66 19.45 -4.50
C SER A 76 12.82 19.36 -5.49
N GLY A 77 12.53 19.26 -6.79
CA GLY A 77 13.51 19.01 -7.83
C GLY A 77 13.93 17.54 -7.89
N GLN A 78 14.60 17.18 -8.98
CA GLN A 78 14.97 15.79 -9.24
C GLN A 78 16.04 15.27 -8.25
N GLU A 79 17.05 16.08 -7.94
CA GLU A 79 18.18 15.71 -7.07
C GLU A 79 17.72 15.31 -5.66
N ALA A 80 16.93 16.17 -5.00
CA ALA A 80 16.39 15.90 -3.67
C ALA A 80 15.47 14.67 -3.67
N GLY A 81 14.61 14.52 -4.69
CA GLY A 81 13.74 13.36 -4.82
C GLY A 81 14.51 12.05 -5.00
N VAL A 82 15.58 12.04 -5.80
CA VAL A 82 16.45 10.86 -5.97
C VAL A 82 17.22 10.54 -4.68
N ALA A 83 17.76 11.55 -4.00
CA ALA A 83 18.46 11.38 -2.73
C ALA A 83 17.56 10.74 -1.65
N ALA A 84 16.30 11.16 -1.54
CA ALA A 84 15.36 10.56 -0.59
C ALA A 84 14.99 9.11 -0.94
N LYS A 85 14.80 8.79 -2.23
CA LYS A 85 14.55 7.42 -2.68
C LYS A 85 15.75 6.50 -2.41
N ARG A 86 16.98 6.98 -2.62
CA ARG A 86 18.22 6.28 -2.26
C ARG A 86 18.31 6.05 -0.75
N LEU A 87 18.03 7.07 0.07
CA LEU A 87 17.97 6.92 1.53
C LEU A 87 16.98 5.83 1.93
N LEU A 88 15.79 5.79 1.33
CA LEU A 88 14.80 4.73 1.61
C LEU A 88 15.30 3.34 1.22
N CYS A 89 16.02 3.17 0.10
CA CYS A 89 16.66 1.89 -0.23
C CYS A 89 17.63 1.45 0.87
N VAL A 90 18.45 2.37 1.38
CA VAL A 90 19.44 2.08 2.44
C VAL A 90 18.75 1.75 3.76
N LEU A 91 17.74 2.51 4.16
CA LEU A 91 16.95 2.25 5.37
C LEU A 91 16.26 0.88 5.30
N LEU A 92 15.60 0.57 4.18
CA LEU A 92 14.94 -0.72 3.98
C LEU A 92 15.94 -1.87 4.06
N ARG A 93 17.10 -1.75 3.40
CA ARG A 93 18.15 -2.76 3.45
C ARG A 93 18.65 -3.00 4.89
N HIS A 94 18.91 -1.93 5.64
CA HIS A 94 19.35 -2.02 7.04
C HIS A 94 18.30 -2.69 7.91
N LEU A 95 17.03 -2.32 7.76
CA LEU A 95 15.93 -2.90 8.54
C LEU A 95 15.77 -4.40 8.25
N LEU A 96 15.82 -4.79 6.97
CA LEU A 96 15.72 -6.19 6.55
C LEU A 96 16.91 -7.02 7.08
N SER A 97 18.14 -6.50 7.01
CA SER A 97 19.33 -7.20 7.51
C SER A 97 19.39 -7.29 9.04
N THR A 98 18.66 -6.43 9.74
CA THR A 98 18.55 -6.43 11.22
C THR A 98 17.31 -7.14 11.73
N GLY A 99 16.57 -7.84 10.86
CA GLY A 99 15.46 -8.72 11.23
C GLY A 99 14.09 -8.05 11.32
N PHE A 100 13.97 -6.80 10.88
CA PHE A 100 12.68 -6.13 10.74
C PHE A 100 12.06 -6.44 9.38
N GLN A 101 10.74 -6.50 9.34
CA GLN A 101 9.99 -6.82 8.12
C GLN A 101 8.98 -5.72 7.80
N PRO A 102 8.92 -5.21 6.56
CA PRO A 102 7.86 -4.29 6.16
C PRO A 102 6.52 -5.03 6.22
N VAL A 103 5.52 -4.35 6.80
CA VAL A 103 4.18 -4.90 7.00
C VAL A 103 3.20 -4.26 6.02
N VAL A 104 3.19 -2.93 5.96
CA VAL A 104 2.28 -2.17 5.11
C VAL A 104 2.81 -0.74 4.91
N ALA A 105 2.63 -0.20 3.72
CA ALA A 105 2.74 1.23 3.43
C ALA A 105 1.34 1.85 3.40
N THR A 106 1.15 3.00 4.05
CA THR A 106 -0.18 3.56 4.29
C THR A 106 -0.17 5.09 4.35
N ASP A 107 -1.23 5.70 3.83
CA ASP A 107 -1.45 7.13 3.91
C ASP A 107 -2.63 7.36 4.87
N LEU A 108 -2.33 7.91 6.04
CA LEU A 108 -3.30 8.14 7.12
C LEU A 108 -3.56 9.63 7.39
N CYS A 109 -2.95 10.51 6.60
CA CYS A 109 -3.13 11.96 6.68
C CYS A 109 -3.47 12.51 5.30
N ARG A 110 -4.39 13.49 5.26
CA ARG A 110 -4.87 14.05 3.99
C ARG A 110 -3.89 14.98 3.29
N LYS A 111 -3.08 15.76 4.02
CA LYS A 111 -2.35 16.91 3.43
C LYS A 111 -0.86 16.97 3.76
N TYR A 112 -0.47 16.72 5.01
CA TYR A 112 0.91 17.02 5.44
C TYR A 112 1.84 15.82 5.42
N GLU A 113 1.31 14.61 5.42
CA GLU A 113 2.11 13.39 5.41
C GLU A 113 1.92 12.72 4.06
N VAL A 114 3.04 12.26 3.50
CA VAL A 114 3.04 11.63 2.20
C VAL A 114 2.63 10.17 2.40
N SER A 115 3.47 9.39 3.07
CA SER A 115 3.19 7.97 3.37
C SER A 115 3.93 7.49 4.60
N SER A 116 3.35 6.50 5.30
CA SER A 116 3.92 5.84 6.47
C SER A 116 4.24 4.38 6.15
N LEU A 117 5.47 3.96 6.45
CA LEU A 117 5.94 2.59 6.33
C LEU A 117 5.89 1.94 7.72
N CYS A 118 5.10 0.88 7.87
CA CYS A 118 5.00 0.12 9.12
C CYS A 118 5.89 -1.12 9.06
N PHE A 119 6.62 -1.38 10.14
CA PHE A 119 7.56 -2.48 10.25
C PHE A 119 7.28 -3.32 11.48
N ALA A 120 7.51 -4.62 11.39
CA ALA A 120 7.39 -5.58 12.48
C ALA A 120 8.75 -6.10 12.94
N THR A 121 8.81 -6.51 14.21
CA THR A 121 9.95 -7.20 14.82
C THR A 121 9.51 -8.50 15.51
N GLY A 122 10.48 -9.37 15.88
CA GLY A 122 10.23 -10.61 16.61
C GLY A 122 9.26 -11.55 15.91
N SER A 123 8.29 -12.10 16.65
CA SER A 123 7.28 -13.03 16.10
C SER A 123 6.38 -12.37 15.04
N ALA A 124 6.08 -11.08 15.19
CA ALA A 124 5.29 -10.34 14.21
C ALA A 124 6.05 -10.19 12.87
N ALA A 125 7.38 -10.03 12.92
CA ALA A 125 8.21 -10.03 11.71
C ALA A 125 8.15 -11.37 10.99
N GLY A 126 8.22 -12.49 11.72
CA GLY A 126 8.06 -13.84 11.14
C GLY A 126 6.70 -14.03 10.48
N ALA A 127 5.62 -13.52 11.10
CA ALA A 127 4.28 -13.55 10.53
C ALA A 127 4.16 -12.67 9.26
N ALA A 128 4.77 -11.49 9.26
CA ALA A 128 4.80 -10.58 8.10
C ALA A 128 5.58 -11.18 6.92
N ALA A 129 6.77 -11.74 7.18
CA ALA A 129 7.59 -12.44 6.18
C ALA A 129 6.84 -13.64 5.56
N ALA A 130 6.15 -14.43 6.39
CA ALA A 130 5.32 -15.54 5.92
C ALA A 130 4.14 -15.06 5.06
N ALA A 131 3.51 -13.93 5.41
CA ALA A 131 2.41 -13.35 4.66
C ALA A 131 2.85 -12.82 3.28
N SER A 132 4.02 -12.16 3.21
CA SER A 132 4.59 -11.62 1.99
C SER A 132 5.28 -12.70 1.13
N ALA A 133 5.51 -13.89 1.70
CA ALA A 133 6.36 -14.94 1.16
C ALA A 133 7.78 -14.41 0.86
N ALA A 134 8.29 -13.50 1.70
CA ALA A 134 9.62 -12.91 1.57
C ALA A 134 10.54 -13.52 2.62
N PRO A 135 11.59 -14.28 2.24
CA PRO A 135 12.61 -14.68 3.19
C PRO A 135 13.40 -13.44 3.65
N PRO A 136 13.80 -13.37 4.93
CA PRO A 136 14.80 -12.40 5.35
C PRO A 136 16.08 -12.61 4.55
N CYS A 137 16.56 -11.59 3.85
CA CYS A 137 17.86 -11.62 3.20
C CYS A 137 18.55 -10.25 3.30
N ASP A 138 19.85 -10.22 3.09
CA ASP A 138 20.71 -9.03 3.14
C ASP A 138 21.00 -8.44 1.74
N GLY A 139 20.23 -8.90 0.75
CA GLY A 139 20.37 -8.51 -0.64
C GLY A 139 20.13 -7.02 -0.89
N PRO A 140 20.61 -6.49 -2.03
CA PRO A 140 20.42 -5.10 -2.39
C PRO A 140 18.93 -4.74 -2.50
N VAL A 141 18.61 -3.48 -2.20
CA VAL A 141 17.28 -2.90 -2.37
C VAL A 141 17.33 -1.88 -3.49
N ALA A 142 16.42 -2.01 -4.46
CA ALA A 142 16.26 -1.12 -5.59
C ALA A 142 14.91 -0.41 -5.56
N CYS A 143 14.83 0.76 -6.20
CA CYS A 143 13.60 1.54 -6.33
C CYS A 143 13.31 1.81 -7.81
N VAL A 144 12.07 1.52 -8.20
CA VAL A 144 11.48 1.93 -9.49
C VAL A 144 10.41 2.97 -9.19
N ALA A 145 10.66 4.23 -9.57
CA ALA A 145 9.78 5.35 -9.26
C ALA A 145 9.08 5.90 -10.51
N PHE A 146 7.75 5.94 -10.47
CA PHE A 146 6.89 6.66 -11.41
C PHE A 146 6.78 8.09 -10.91
N SER A 147 7.40 9.09 -11.54
CA SER A 147 7.58 10.45 -11.00
C SER A 147 7.20 11.54 -12.00
N ASP A 148 6.79 12.70 -11.49
CA ASP A 148 6.61 13.96 -12.22
C ASP A 148 5.76 13.81 -13.50
N GLY A 149 4.76 12.94 -13.43
CA GLY A 149 3.80 12.66 -14.51
C GLY A 149 4.34 11.83 -15.68
N CYS A 150 5.62 11.94 -16.03
CA CYS A 150 6.19 11.28 -17.21
C CYS A 150 7.51 10.53 -16.99
N LEU A 151 8.16 10.66 -15.83
CA LEU A 151 9.47 10.06 -15.57
C LEU A 151 9.34 8.67 -14.95
N LEU A 152 10.08 7.70 -15.47
CA LEU A 152 10.31 6.40 -14.81
C LEU A 152 11.77 6.34 -14.38
N GLN A 153 12.03 6.44 -13.09
CA GLN A 153 13.38 6.52 -12.53
C GLN A 153 13.78 5.17 -11.92
N LEU A 154 15.01 4.73 -12.20
CA LEU A 154 15.61 3.50 -11.69
C LEU A 154 16.75 3.87 -10.74
N ILE A 155 16.63 3.50 -9.47
CA ILE A 155 17.52 3.92 -8.38
C ILE A 155 18.00 2.66 -7.67
N GLU A 156 19.32 2.51 -7.53
CA GLU A 156 19.98 1.28 -7.01
C GLU A 156 19.60 -0.01 -7.78
N CYS A 157 19.13 0.11 -9.03
CA CYS A 157 18.86 -1.02 -9.92
C CYS A 157 20.16 -1.53 -10.56
N ASP A 158 20.32 -2.85 -10.65
CA ASP A 158 21.43 -3.46 -11.38
C ASP A 158 21.21 -3.45 -12.91
N ASN A 159 22.28 -3.71 -13.66
CA ASN A 159 22.23 -3.72 -15.13
C ASN A 159 21.21 -4.72 -15.69
N PRO A 160 21.10 -5.98 -15.20
CA PRO A 160 20.05 -6.90 -15.63
C PRO A 160 18.63 -6.33 -15.46
N LEU A 161 18.31 -5.73 -14.32
CA LEU A 161 17.00 -5.13 -14.06
C LEU A 161 16.75 -3.92 -14.96
N ILE A 162 17.74 -3.04 -15.12
CA ILE A 162 17.66 -1.87 -16.02
C ILE A 162 17.35 -2.33 -17.45
N GLN A 163 18.07 -3.32 -17.98
CA GLN A 163 17.85 -3.83 -19.33
C GLN A 163 16.47 -4.48 -19.49
N ALA A 164 16.01 -5.23 -18.50
CA ALA A 164 14.68 -5.83 -18.54
C ALA A 164 13.56 -4.78 -18.55
N ILE A 165 13.64 -3.78 -17.67
CA ILE A 165 12.69 -2.66 -17.63
C ILE A 165 12.75 -1.85 -18.94
N GLN A 166 13.95 -1.60 -19.47
CA GLN A 166 14.11 -0.91 -20.75
C GLN A 166 13.37 -1.60 -21.89
N ARG A 167 13.42 -2.94 -21.97
CA ARG A 167 12.66 -3.69 -23.00
C ARG A 167 11.16 -3.48 -22.84
N CYS A 168 10.63 -3.52 -21.61
CA CYS A 168 9.22 -3.27 -21.32
C CYS A 168 8.82 -1.84 -21.72
N VAL A 169 9.64 -0.84 -21.36
CA VAL A 169 9.42 0.56 -21.72
C VAL A 169 9.44 0.71 -23.24
N GLN A 170 10.44 0.19 -23.95
CA GLN A 170 10.55 0.34 -25.40
C GLN A 170 9.41 -0.37 -26.17
N ALA A 171 8.90 -1.49 -25.63
CA ALA A 171 7.77 -2.20 -26.22
C ALA A 171 6.47 -1.40 -26.14
N LEU A 172 6.25 -0.70 -25.04
CA LEU A 172 5.03 0.10 -24.83
C LEU A 172 5.20 1.55 -25.31
N TRP A 173 6.36 2.16 -25.09
CA TRP A 173 6.76 3.54 -25.40
C TRP A 173 8.01 3.56 -26.31
N PRO A 174 7.88 3.25 -27.61
CA PRO A 174 9.01 3.16 -28.52
C PRO A 174 9.78 4.48 -28.70
N ASN A 175 9.13 5.62 -28.44
CA ASN A 175 9.71 6.96 -28.56
C ASN A 175 10.19 7.55 -27.23
N CYS A 176 10.32 6.76 -26.17
CA CYS A 176 10.83 7.24 -24.88
C CYS A 176 12.24 7.83 -25.03
N ARG A 177 12.55 8.85 -24.21
CA ARG A 177 13.92 9.36 -24.08
C ARG A 177 14.57 8.73 -22.87
N ILE A 178 15.85 8.42 -22.98
CA ILE A 178 16.65 7.87 -21.87
C ILE A 178 17.60 8.97 -21.38
N CYS A 179 17.59 9.23 -20.09
CA CYS A 179 18.53 10.10 -19.41
C CYS A 179 19.29 9.29 -18.35
N THR A 180 20.57 9.57 -18.18
CA THR A 180 21.44 8.89 -17.19
C THR A 180 22.12 9.87 -16.24
N GLU A 181 21.86 11.16 -16.39
CA GLU A 181 22.37 12.20 -15.50
C GLU A 181 21.61 12.16 -14.17
N GLY A 182 22.34 12.03 -13.05
CA GLY A 182 21.78 11.87 -11.70
C GLY A 182 21.24 10.46 -11.41
N CYS A 183 20.37 9.92 -12.27
CA CYS A 183 19.90 8.54 -12.21
C CYS A 183 19.51 8.00 -13.59
N TYR A 184 19.40 6.68 -13.73
CA TYR A 184 18.90 6.06 -14.97
C TYR A 184 17.39 6.25 -15.06
N GLN A 185 16.90 6.98 -16.06
CA GLN A 185 15.47 7.27 -16.17
C GLN A 185 14.97 7.35 -17.60
N PHE A 186 13.68 7.07 -17.75
CA PHE A 186 12.94 7.22 -19.00
C PHE A 186 11.98 8.40 -18.91
N GLU A 187 11.93 9.22 -19.95
CA GLU A 187 10.90 10.23 -20.15
C GLU A 187 9.87 9.70 -21.16
N LEU A 188 8.63 9.54 -20.70
CA LEU A 188 7.54 8.95 -21.47
C LEU A 188 6.57 10.03 -21.99
N ASP A 189 6.07 9.85 -23.21
CA ASP A 189 5.03 10.74 -23.75
C ASP A 189 3.65 10.47 -23.11
N GLY A 190 2.81 11.52 -23.08
CA GLY A 190 1.41 11.42 -22.65
C GLY A 190 1.15 11.46 -21.13
N ALA A 191 2.17 11.74 -20.31
CA ALA A 191 2.07 11.86 -18.85
C ALA A 191 1.39 10.65 -18.16
N PRO A 192 1.91 9.42 -18.35
CA PRO A 192 1.26 8.17 -17.92
C PRO A 192 1.06 7.99 -16.41
N TRP A 193 1.81 8.74 -15.59
CA TRP A 193 1.72 8.70 -14.12
C TRP A 193 0.77 9.74 -13.56
N THR A 194 0.08 10.48 -14.44
CA THR A 194 -1.02 11.34 -14.05
C THR A 194 -2.33 10.57 -14.21
N ALA A 195 -3.41 11.13 -13.67
CA ALA A 195 -4.72 10.50 -13.75
C ALA A 195 -5.38 10.73 -15.12
N VAL A 196 -4.73 10.25 -16.18
CA VAL A 196 -5.25 10.26 -17.54
C VAL A 196 -6.24 9.12 -17.76
N ILE A 197 -7.30 9.39 -18.52
CA ILE A 197 -8.29 8.37 -18.94
C ILE A 197 -7.92 7.82 -20.33
N GLY A 198 -8.32 6.59 -20.64
CA GLY A 198 -8.03 5.96 -21.93
C GLY A 198 -6.72 5.17 -22.00
N ASP A 199 -6.21 5.02 -23.22
CA ASP A 199 -5.17 4.05 -23.59
C ASP A 199 -3.84 4.26 -22.87
N VAL A 200 -3.43 5.51 -22.65
CA VAL A 200 -2.18 5.84 -21.94
C VAL A 200 -2.18 5.25 -20.53
N SER A 201 -3.31 5.34 -19.81
CA SER A 201 -3.40 4.80 -18.45
C SER A 201 -3.52 3.27 -18.44
N ALA A 202 -4.14 2.66 -19.45
CA ALA A 202 -4.12 1.21 -19.61
C ALA A 202 -2.68 0.72 -19.85
N ARG A 203 -1.95 1.38 -20.76
CA ARG A 203 -0.52 1.13 -21.03
C ARG A 203 0.36 1.34 -19.80
N ALA A 204 0.09 2.35 -18.97
CA ALA A 204 0.81 2.60 -17.73
C ALA A 204 0.70 1.41 -16.75
N ARG A 205 -0.50 0.84 -16.63
CA ARG A 205 -0.75 -0.34 -15.79
C ARG A 205 -0.22 -1.63 -16.41
N GLN A 206 -0.20 -1.74 -17.75
CA GLN A 206 0.49 -2.83 -18.43
C GLN A 206 2.00 -2.77 -18.14
N LEU A 207 2.61 -1.59 -18.18
CA LEU A 207 4.02 -1.41 -17.85
C LEU A 207 4.30 -1.79 -16.39
N LEU A 208 3.45 -1.35 -15.44
CA LEU A 208 3.54 -1.75 -14.03
C LEU A 208 3.56 -3.29 -13.88
N VAL A 209 2.62 -4.00 -14.52
CA VAL A 209 2.56 -5.47 -14.47
C VAL A 209 3.81 -6.10 -15.08
N GLN A 210 4.30 -5.58 -16.21
CA GLN A 210 5.52 -6.08 -16.87
C GLN A 210 6.78 -5.84 -16.03
N ILE A 211 6.94 -4.66 -15.42
CA ILE A 211 8.06 -4.35 -14.52
C ILE A 211 8.09 -5.36 -13.36
N VAL A 212 6.95 -5.61 -12.72
CA VAL A 212 6.86 -6.58 -11.61
C VAL A 212 7.21 -8.00 -12.07
N ARG A 213 6.73 -8.42 -13.26
CA ARG A 213 7.03 -9.75 -13.83
C ARG A 213 8.52 -9.92 -14.13
N GLU A 214 9.13 -8.97 -14.82
CA GLU A 214 10.56 -9.01 -15.17
C GLU A 214 11.44 -8.96 -13.92
N ALA A 215 11.15 -8.07 -12.98
CA ALA A 215 11.86 -7.98 -11.71
C ALA A 215 11.82 -9.33 -10.97
N THR A 216 10.63 -9.93 -10.84
CA THR A 216 10.46 -11.25 -10.20
C THR A 216 11.24 -12.34 -10.94
N GLY A 217 11.23 -12.33 -12.28
CA GLY A 217 12.00 -13.27 -13.10
C GLY A 217 13.52 -13.17 -12.90
N LEU A 218 14.00 -11.99 -12.52
CA LEU A 218 15.40 -11.70 -12.19
C LEU A 218 15.75 -11.90 -10.71
N GLY A 219 14.82 -12.41 -9.88
CA GLY A 219 15.06 -12.63 -8.45
C GLY A 219 14.81 -11.40 -7.57
N TRP A 220 14.19 -10.35 -8.11
CA TRP A 220 13.77 -9.18 -7.34
C TRP A 220 12.35 -9.35 -6.81
N GLN A 221 12.20 -9.33 -5.49
CA GLN A 221 10.92 -9.40 -4.81
C GLN A 221 10.41 -8.00 -4.44
N LEU A 222 9.16 -7.69 -4.79
CA LEU A 222 8.52 -6.44 -4.38
C LEU A 222 8.30 -6.44 -2.86
N LEU A 223 8.87 -5.45 -2.16
CA LEU A 223 8.72 -5.23 -0.72
C LEU A 223 7.46 -4.43 -0.41
N LEU A 224 7.33 -3.26 -1.04
CA LEU A 224 6.22 -2.33 -0.83
C LEU A 224 6.12 -1.34 -2.00
N ALA A 225 4.94 -0.74 -2.12
CA ALA A 225 4.71 0.43 -2.95
C ALA A 225 4.31 1.61 -2.05
N THR A 226 4.88 2.78 -2.27
CA THR A 226 4.65 3.97 -1.42
C THR A 226 4.92 5.26 -2.19
N HIS A 227 4.43 6.37 -1.66
CA HIS A 227 4.71 7.71 -2.17
C HIS A 227 5.86 8.32 -1.38
N THR A 228 6.82 8.97 -2.06
CA THR A 228 7.84 9.79 -1.39
C THR A 228 7.51 11.28 -1.48
N LYS A 229 6.73 11.67 -2.49
CA LYS A 229 6.06 12.96 -2.61
C LYS A 229 4.69 12.80 -3.30
N ASP A 230 3.91 13.88 -3.39
CA ASP A 230 2.56 13.84 -3.99
C ASP A 230 2.55 13.54 -5.50
N THR A 231 3.68 13.70 -6.17
CA THR A 231 3.83 13.56 -7.62
C THR A 231 4.53 12.28 -8.06
N ASP A 232 4.79 11.35 -7.14
CA ASP A 232 5.41 10.07 -7.47
C ASP A 232 4.70 8.85 -6.89
N CYS A 233 5.09 7.66 -7.34
CA CYS A 233 4.80 6.37 -6.72
C CYS A 233 6.06 5.50 -6.87
N CYS A 234 6.52 4.90 -5.79
CA CYS A 234 7.79 4.17 -5.73
C CYS A 234 7.55 2.71 -5.38
N LEU A 235 8.07 1.81 -6.21
CA LEU A 235 8.15 0.38 -5.94
C LEU A 235 9.54 0.06 -5.40
N PHE A 236 9.61 -0.53 -4.21
CA PHE A 236 10.87 -0.98 -3.63
C PHE A 236 11.00 -2.48 -3.76
N PHE A 237 12.11 -2.95 -4.30
CA PHE A 237 12.40 -4.37 -4.52
C PHE A 237 13.62 -4.79 -3.73
N GLN A 238 13.62 -6.03 -3.22
CA GLN A 238 14.79 -6.67 -2.65
C GLN A 238 15.25 -7.81 -3.56
N HIS A 239 16.54 -7.87 -3.87
CA HIS A 239 17.10 -8.99 -4.62
C HIS A 239 17.35 -10.18 -3.70
N VAL A 240 16.75 -11.33 -4.01
CA VAL A 240 16.88 -12.57 -3.26
C VAL A 240 17.84 -13.49 -4.03
N ALA A 241 19.06 -13.66 -3.51
CA ALA A 241 20.15 -14.37 -4.21
C ALA A 241 19.91 -15.88 -4.36
N GLU A 242 19.21 -16.49 -3.40
CA GLU A 242 18.72 -17.85 -3.56
C GLU A 242 17.57 -17.81 -4.56
N LYS A 243 17.81 -18.33 -5.77
CA LYS A 243 16.73 -18.80 -6.63
C LYS A 243 15.92 -19.78 -5.78
N VAL A 244 14.83 -19.31 -5.18
CA VAL A 244 13.78 -20.22 -4.73
C VAL A 244 13.55 -21.12 -5.94
N GLU A 245 13.72 -22.43 -5.77
CA GLU A 245 13.48 -23.45 -6.80
C GLU A 245 11.98 -23.55 -7.14
N LEU A 246 11.33 -22.41 -7.36
CA LEU A 246 10.08 -22.34 -8.06
C LEU A 246 10.46 -22.47 -9.54
N PRO A 247 9.91 -23.46 -10.28
CA PRO A 247 10.24 -23.63 -11.68
C PRO A 247 9.97 -22.31 -12.42
N GLN A 248 11.05 -21.65 -12.86
CA GLN A 248 11.04 -20.29 -13.41
C GLN A 248 9.98 -20.00 -14.51
N PRO A 249 9.56 -20.95 -15.38
CA PRO A 249 8.45 -20.69 -16.31
C PRO A 249 7.06 -20.57 -15.67
N PHE A 250 6.89 -20.84 -14.37
CA PHE A 250 5.60 -20.69 -13.67
C PHE A 250 5.35 -19.29 -13.08
N LEU A 251 6.38 -18.49 -12.82
CA LEU A 251 6.21 -17.21 -12.10
C LEU A 251 6.01 -16.00 -13.04
N THR A 252 6.66 -15.97 -14.21
CA THR A 252 6.68 -14.79 -15.08
C THR A 252 5.36 -14.53 -15.82
N ASN A 253 4.52 -15.56 -16.02
CA ASN A 253 3.21 -15.44 -16.68
C ASN A 253 2.01 -15.38 -15.73
N GLN A 254 2.25 -15.24 -14.42
CA GLN A 254 1.19 -15.33 -13.40
C GLN A 254 1.12 -14.09 -12.51
N THR A 255 1.31 -12.91 -13.11
CA THR A 255 1.03 -11.62 -12.46
C THR A 255 -0.03 -10.88 -13.25
N PHE A 256 -1.03 -10.31 -12.60
CA PHE A 256 -2.01 -9.42 -13.25
C PHE A 256 -2.38 -8.29 -12.31
N ALA A 257 -3.13 -7.30 -12.78
CA ALA A 257 -3.63 -6.23 -11.95
C ALA A 257 -5.15 -6.02 -12.09
N VAL A 258 -5.78 -5.53 -11.04
CA VAL A 258 -7.13 -4.97 -11.05
C VAL A 258 -7.02 -3.50 -10.65
N SER A 259 -7.33 -2.60 -11.57
CA SER A 259 -7.33 -1.17 -11.31
C SER A 259 -8.73 -0.63 -11.07
N LEU A 260 -8.85 0.19 -10.03
CA LEU A 260 -10.00 1.01 -9.72
C LEU A 260 -9.76 2.40 -10.35
N LYS A 261 -10.66 2.87 -11.21
CA LYS A 261 -10.42 4.08 -12.02
C LYS A 261 -11.66 4.94 -12.20
N GLY A 262 -11.46 6.25 -12.26
CA GLY A 262 -12.52 7.22 -12.44
C GLY A 262 -13.52 7.12 -11.28
N LYS A 263 -14.81 7.12 -11.59
CA LYS A 263 -15.87 7.00 -10.59
C LYS A 263 -16.38 5.58 -10.43
N ASP A 264 -16.29 4.78 -11.49
CA ASP A 264 -17.08 3.55 -11.64
C ASP A 264 -16.39 2.46 -12.49
N MET A 265 -15.14 2.64 -12.89
CA MET A 265 -14.46 1.71 -13.79
C MET A 265 -13.56 0.73 -13.03
N LEU A 266 -13.69 -0.56 -13.31
CA LEU A 266 -12.80 -1.61 -12.83
C LEU A 266 -12.13 -2.25 -14.05
N THR A 267 -10.80 -2.20 -14.12
CA THR A 267 -10.05 -2.74 -15.26
C THR A 267 -9.16 -3.88 -14.81
N VAL A 268 -9.29 -5.03 -15.45
CA VAL A 268 -8.39 -6.17 -15.27
C VAL A 268 -7.29 -6.09 -16.34
N ILE A 269 -6.02 -6.11 -15.93
CA ILE A 269 -4.85 -5.97 -16.81
C ILE A 269 -3.94 -7.20 -16.69
N GLY A 270 -3.58 -7.83 -17.80
CA GLY A 270 -2.60 -8.91 -17.88
C GLY A 270 -3.09 -10.27 -17.36
N ALA A 271 -4.37 -10.41 -17.01
CA ALA A 271 -4.93 -11.69 -16.56
C ALA A 271 -5.31 -12.60 -17.74
N GLN A 272 -5.21 -13.92 -17.56
CA GLN A 272 -5.72 -14.91 -18.51
C GLN A 272 -7.25 -14.81 -18.63
N THR A 273 -7.81 -15.21 -19.78
CA THR A 273 -9.25 -15.09 -20.09
C THR A 273 -10.15 -15.71 -19.01
N ASN A 274 -9.85 -16.91 -18.54
CA ASN A 274 -10.60 -17.58 -17.47
C ASN A 274 -10.61 -16.78 -16.15
N THR A 275 -9.50 -16.09 -15.83
CA THR A 275 -9.35 -15.27 -14.64
C THR A 275 -10.09 -13.95 -14.80
N GLN A 276 -10.06 -13.36 -16.00
CA GLN A 276 -10.87 -12.18 -16.33
C GLN A 276 -12.36 -12.49 -16.17
N GLU A 277 -12.85 -13.55 -16.82
CA GLU A 277 -14.25 -14.01 -16.72
C GLU A 277 -14.68 -14.27 -15.28
N TYR A 278 -13.82 -14.93 -14.50
CA TYR A 278 -14.07 -15.17 -13.08
C TYR A 278 -14.22 -13.87 -12.29
N ILE A 279 -13.31 -12.90 -12.49
CA ILE A 279 -13.37 -11.60 -11.82
C ILE A 279 -14.66 -10.87 -12.18
N ILE A 280 -15.04 -10.82 -13.46
CA ILE A 280 -16.24 -10.13 -13.93
C ILE A 280 -17.49 -10.74 -13.31
N HIS A 281 -17.59 -12.06 -13.34
CA HIS A 281 -18.70 -12.78 -12.74
C HIS A 281 -18.78 -12.48 -11.24
N LYS A 282 -17.62 -12.48 -10.54
CA LYS A 282 -17.59 -12.22 -9.11
C LYS A 282 -17.94 -10.77 -8.75
N VAL A 283 -17.43 -9.80 -9.50
CA VAL A 283 -17.79 -8.39 -9.35
C VAL A 283 -19.30 -8.20 -9.56
N SER A 284 -19.90 -8.86 -10.55
CA SER A 284 -21.35 -8.80 -10.81
C SER A 284 -22.19 -9.37 -9.67
N GLN A 285 -21.66 -10.33 -8.91
CA GLN A 285 -22.31 -10.89 -7.71
C GLN A 285 -22.14 -10.00 -6.48
N LEU A 286 -20.96 -9.38 -6.31
CA LEU A 286 -20.60 -8.61 -5.13
C LEU A 286 -21.11 -7.17 -5.18
N TRP A 287 -21.15 -6.55 -6.36
CA TRP A 287 -21.62 -5.18 -6.55
C TRP A 287 -23.13 -5.14 -6.77
N ARG A 288 -23.89 -5.00 -5.67
CA ARG A 288 -25.37 -5.02 -5.68
C ARG A 288 -26.03 -4.09 -6.70
N PRO A 289 -25.56 -2.84 -6.93
CA PRO A 289 -26.15 -1.99 -7.95
C PRO A 289 -26.06 -2.58 -9.36
N GLY A 290 -25.07 -3.44 -9.62
CA GLY A 290 -24.86 -4.15 -10.88
C GLY A 290 -23.86 -3.48 -11.82
N VAL A 291 -23.62 -4.12 -12.98
CA VAL A 291 -22.71 -3.64 -14.03
C VAL A 291 -23.51 -2.90 -15.10
N SER A 292 -23.06 -1.71 -15.50
CA SER A 292 -23.69 -0.87 -16.55
C SER A 292 -23.33 -1.32 -17.96
N ARG A 293 -22.07 -1.71 -18.16
CA ARG A 293 -21.53 -2.18 -19.45
C ARG A 293 -20.48 -3.26 -19.23
N SER A 294 -20.63 -4.38 -19.93
CA SER A 294 -19.65 -5.48 -19.93
C SER A 294 -18.60 -5.28 -21.02
N GLY A 295 -17.35 -5.01 -20.60
CA GLY A 295 -16.10 -5.23 -21.34
C GLY A 295 -15.81 -4.34 -22.55
N VAL A 296 -15.05 -3.26 -22.39
CA VAL A 296 -14.15 -2.80 -23.48
C VAL A 296 -12.85 -3.59 -23.33
N THR A 297 -12.46 -4.35 -24.36
CA THR A 297 -11.22 -5.11 -24.40
C THR A 297 -10.19 -4.40 -25.27
N GLY A 298 -8.92 -4.52 -24.89
CA GLY A 298 -7.79 -3.99 -25.66
C GLY A 298 -6.46 -4.51 -25.14
N GLY A 299 -5.36 -3.98 -25.65
CA GLY A 299 -4.00 -4.29 -25.21
C GLY A 299 -3.16 -5.00 -26.27
N SER A 300 -2.00 -5.51 -25.86
CA SER A 300 -1.07 -6.25 -26.72
C SER A 300 -1.25 -7.77 -26.58
N ALA A 301 -0.58 -8.54 -27.45
CA ALA A 301 -0.57 -10.01 -27.35
C ALA A 301 -0.07 -10.50 -25.97
N ASP A 302 0.89 -9.79 -25.38
CA ASP A 302 1.54 -10.21 -24.12
C ASP A 302 0.85 -9.66 -22.86
N CYS A 303 0.00 -8.64 -23.01
CA CYS A 303 -0.71 -8.01 -21.89
C CYS A 303 -2.04 -7.40 -22.36
N SER A 304 -3.12 -8.15 -22.27
CA SER A 304 -4.47 -7.66 -22.57
C SER A 304 -5.09 -6.94 -21.37
N PHE A 305 -6.11 -6.13 -21.60
CA PHE A 305 -6.94 -5.57 -20.54
C PHE A 305 -8.43 -5.68 -20.88
N MET A 306 -9.25 -5.66 -19.83
CA MET A 306 -10.70 -5.61 -19.92
C MET A 306 -11.27 -4.65 -18.88
N ALA A 307 -12.07 -3.68 -19.33
CA ALA A 307 -12.70 -2.70 -18.47
C ALA A 307 -14.20 -2.99 -18.27
N LEU A 308 -14.64 -2.96 -17.01
CA LEU A 308 -16.03 -3.05 -16.57
C LEU A 308 -16.48 -1.70 -16.04
N GLN A 309 -17.66 -1.26 -16.45
CA GLN A 309 -18.29 -0.08 -15.88
C GLN A 309 -19.37 -0.49 -14.88
N LEU A 310 -19.21 -0.08 -13.63
CA LEU A 310 -20.15 -0.36 -12.54
C LEU A 310 -21.30 0.66 -12.54
N LYS A 311 -22.47 0.27 -12.03
CA LYS A 311 -23.55 1.24 -11.74
C LYS A 311 -23.21 2.03 -10.49
N GLY A 312 -23.45 3.33 -10.51
CA GLY A 312 -23.15 4.24 -9.39
C GLY A 312 -21.79 4.92 -9.51
N SER A 313 -21.19 5.26 -8.38
CA SER A 313 -19.85 5.87 -8.33
C SER A 313 -19.01 5.27 -7.19
N PRO A 314 -18.79 3.93 -7.18
CA PRO A 314 -18.14 3.22 -6.07
C PRO A 314 -16.78 3.79 -5.68
N TRP A 315 -16.05 4.36 -6.63
CA TRP A 315 -14.70 4.88 -6.41
C TRP A 315 -14.68 6.37 -6.05
N TYR A 316 -15.83 7.03 -6.16
CA TYR A 316 -16.03 8.44 -5.88
C TYR A 316 -17.34 8.65 -5.10
N CYS A 317 -17.37 8.13 -3.87
CA CYS A 317 -18.56 8.15 -3.03
C CYS A 317 -18.21 8.30 -1.54
N ILE A 318 -19.23 8.62 -0.74
CA ILE A 318 -19.19 8.72 0.72
C ILE A 318 -20.36 7.93 1.33
N GLY A 319 -20.32 7.69 2.64
CA GLY A 319 -21.41 7.02 3.36
C GLY A 319 -21.60 5.55 2.97
N GLU A 320 -22.85 5.09 2.86
CA GLU A 320 -23.17 3.67 2.66
C GLU A 320 -22.62 3.10 1.35
N GLU A 321 -22.60 3.86 0.25
CA GLU A 321 -22.00 3.37 -1.02
C GLU A 321 -20.50 3.12 -0.86
N SER A 322 -19.82 3.98 -0.08
CA SER A 322 -18.40 3.87 0.27
C SER A 322 -18.10 2.62 1.11
N ALA A 323 -19.03 2.23 2.00
CA ALA A 323 -18.95 0.96 2.71
C ALA A 323 -19.10 -0.23 1.75
N HIS A 324 -20.07 -0.18 0.81
CA HIS A 324 -20.26 -1.23 -0.19
C HIS A 324 -19.06 -1.37 -1.14
N ALA A 325 -18.39 -0.27 -1.51
CA ALA A 325 -17.18 -0.30 -2.34
C ALA A 325 -16.04 -1.06 -1.62
N ARG A 326 -15.87 -0.81 -0.32
CA ARG A 326 -14.88 -1.54 0.50
C ARG A 326 -15.23 -3.03 0.66
N LEU A 327 -16.51 -3.36 0.79
CA LEU A 327 -17.00 -4.75 0.81
C LEU A 327 -16.80 -5.46 -0.53
N LEU A 328 -16.93 -4.75 -1.66
CA LEU A 328 -16.62 -5.27 -2.99
C LEU A 328 -15.14 -5.64 -3.11
N VAL A 329 -14.23 -4.74 -2.71
CA VAL A 329 -12.78 -5.02 -2.70
C VAL A 329 -12.47 -6.21 -1.78
N MET A 330 -13.03 -6.23 -0.57
CA MET A 330 -12.85 -7.34 0.38
C MET A 330 -13.30 -8.69 -0.19
N GLY A 331 -14.50 -8.73 -0.80
CA GLY A 331 -15.04 -9.94 -1.41
C GLY A 331 -14.23 -10.40 -2.62
N LEU A 332 -13.69 -9.46 -3.40
CA LEU A 332 -12.82 -9.76 -4.53
C LEU A 332 -11.47 -10.34 -4.07
N LEU A 333 -10.85 -9.76 -3.03
CA LEU A 333 -9.63 -10.28 -2.42
C LEU A 333 -9.83 -11.73 -1.92
N ALA A 334 -10.91 -11.98 -1.19
CA ALA A 334 -11.25 -13.31 -0.69
C ALA A 334 -11.50 -14.33 -1.83
N ALA A 335 -12.24 -13.93 -2.87
CA ALA A 335 -12.53 -14.77 -4.02
C ALA A 335 -11.28 -15.12 -4.84
N LEU A 336 -10.37 -14.16 -5.02
CA LEU A 336 -9.12 -14.40 -5.71
C LEU A 336 -8.18 -15.28 -4.89
N ARG A 337 -8.13 -15.09 -3.57
CA ARG A 337 -7.39 -15.96 -2.64
C ARG A 337 -7.82 -17.43 -2.74
N SER A 338 -9.12 -17.71 -2.79
CA SER A 338 -9.63 -19.08 -2.92
C SER A 338 -9.33 -19.72 -4.28
N LYS A 339 -8.99 -18.91 -5.29
CA LYS A 339 -8.51 -19.36 -6.61
C LYS A 339 -6.99 -19.42 -6.75
N GLY A 340 -6.26 -19.21 -5.66
CA GLY A 340 -4.79 -19.27 -5.66
C GLY A 340 -4.15 -18.01 -6.22
N TRP A 341 -4.82 -16.87 -6.07
CA TRP A 341 -4.26 -15.55 -6.36
C TRP A 341 -4.04 -14.81 -5.05
N ARG A 342 -2.81 -14.33 -4.85
CA ARG A 342 -2.44 -13.52 -3.69
C ARG A 342 -2.25 -12.08 -4.15
N LEU A 343 -2.75 -11.13 -3.37
CA LEU A 343 -2.39 -9.73 -3.58
C LEU A 343 -0.91 -9.55 -3.22
N LEU A 344 -0.11 -9.11 -4.19
CA LEU A 344 1.30 -8.79 -4.00
C LEU A 344 1.47 -7.39 -3.41
N SER A 345 0.84 -6.41 -4.04
CA SER A 345 0.85 -5.03 -3.59
C SER A 345 -0.36 -4.30 -4.14
N ALA A 346 -0.74 -3.22 -3.48
CA ALA A 346 -1.56 -2.20 -4.08
C ALA A 346 -0.70 -0.99 -4.43
N VAL A 347 -0.97 -0.39 -5.58
CA VAL A 347 -0.14 0.66 -6.17
C VAL A 347 -1.06 1.80 -6.59
N GLU A 348 -0.78 3.01 -6.11
CA GLU A 348 -1.48 4.23 -6.50
C GLU A 348 -0.57 5.03 -7.42
N LEU A 349 -0.78 4.91 -8.74
CA LEU A 349 0.10 5.56 -9.71
C LEU A 349 -0.05 7.09 -9.70
N ALA A 350 -1.19 7.61 -9.26
CA ALA A 350 -1.46 9.04 -9.13
C ALA A 350 -2.34 9.33 -7.90
N ARG A 351 -1.99 10.36 -7.12
CA ARG A 351 -2.79 10.86 -5.99
C ARG A 351 -3.85 11.87 -6.45
N ARG A 352 -4.83 11.45 -7.25
CA ARG A 352 -5.86 12.34 -7.83
C ARG A 352 -7.26 11.73 -7.75
N SER A 353 -8.29 12.54 -7.96
CA SER A 353 -9.69 12.14 -7.76
C SER A 353 -10.20 11.03 -8.68
N ASN A 354 -9.61 10.89 -9.85
CA ASN A 354 -9.99 9.95 -10.89
C ASN A 354 -9.00 8.76 -11.04
N ASP A 355 -8.01 8.65 -10.16
CA ASP A 355 -7.19 7.46 -10.01
C ASP A 355 -7.23 6.96 -8.56
N LYS A 356 -7.27 5.65 -8.37
CA LYS A 356 -7.38 4.99 -7.07
C LYS A 356 -6.33 3.87 -7.05
N ALA A 357 -6.52 2.85 -6.22
CA ALA A 357 -5.60 1.73 -6.19
C ALA A 357 -5.62 0.86 -7.46
N THR A 358 -4.43 0.42 -7.86
CA THR A 358 -4.19 -0.72 -8.74
C THR A 358 -3.68 -1.90 -7.92
N LEU A 359 -4.51 -2.94 -7.80
CA LEU A 359 -4.24 -4.14 -7.02
C LEU A 359 -3.47 -5.15 -7.89
N VAL A 360 -2.21 -5.40 -7.58
CA VAL A 360 -1.34 -6.34 -8.32
C VAL A 360 -1.39 -7.71 -7.65
N PHE A 361 -1.76 -8.73 -8.42
CA PHE A 361 -1.89 -10.11 -7.96
C PHE A 361 -0.82 -11.00 -8.57
N VAL A 362 -0.36 -11.97 -7.77
CA VAL A 362 0.54 -13.05 -8.18
C VAL A 362 -0.07 -14.40 -7.81
N ARG A 363 0.44 -15.49 -8.40
CA ARG A 363 0.04 -16.83 -7.97
C ARG A 363 0.43 -17.07 -6.50
N GLY A 364 -0.45 -17.75 -5.79
CA GLY A 364 -0.21 -18.23 -4.44
C GLY A 364 -1.00 -19.51 -4.16
N PRO A 365 -0.93 -20.02 -2.93
CA PRO A 365 -1.74 -21.17 -2.51
C PRO A 365 -3.23 -20.82 -2.57
N CYS A 366 -4.06 -21.79 -2.99
CA CYS A 366 -5.51 -21.69 -2.90
C CYS A 366 -5.92 -21.80 -1.43
N GLU A 367 -6.42 -20.72 -0.86
CA GLU A 367 -6.78 -20.67 0.56
C GLU A 367 -8.09 -19.92 0.76
N GLU A 368 -8.98 -20.50 1.56
CA GLU A 368 -10.15 -19.82 2.08
C GLU A 368 -9.81 -19.23 3.45
N ARG A 369 -9.83 -17.90 3.53
CA ARG A 369 -9.61 -17.14 4.76
C ARG A 369 -10.73 -16.11 4.92
N PRO A 370 -11.23 -15.91 6.14
CA PRO A 370 -12.12 -14.79 6.39
C PRO A 370 -11.35 -13.49 6.16
N HIS A 371 -12.02 -12.49 5.57
CA HIS A 371 -11.46 -11.16 5.36
C HIS A 371 -12.32 -10.13 6.07
N CYS A 372 -11.68 -9.07 6.59
CA CYS A 372 -12.36 -7.92 7.16
C CYS A 372 -11.64 -6.62 6.76
N CYS A 373 -12.27 -5.48 7.03
CA CYS A 373 -11.71 -4.18 6.72
C CYS A 373 -11.83 -3.21 7.92
N VAL A 374 -10.76 -2.48 8.19
CA VAL A 374 -10.72 -1.36 9.13
C VAL A 374 -10.52 -0.09 8.30
N ALA A 375 -11.49 0.82 8.33
CA ALA A 375 -11.49 1.99 7.47
C ALA A 375 -11.56 3.29 8.29
N PRO A 376 -10.47 4.06 8.37
CA PRO A 376 -10.55 5.47 8.74
C PRO A 376 -11.38 6.21 7.67
N VAL A 377 -12.41 6.93 8.11
CA VAL A 377 -13.36 7.60 7.21
C VAL A 377 -13.58 9.02 7.67
N SER A 378 -13.74 9.94 6.71
CA SER A 378 -13.87 11.36 6.97
C SER A 378 -12.73 11.85 7.89
N ALA A 379 -12.99 12.83 8.76
CA ALA A 379 -11.95 13.43 9.59
C ALA A 379 -11.67 12.66 10.90
N ASN A 380 -12.67 11.90 11.38
CA ASN A 380 -12.67 11.35 12.73
C ASN A 380 -13.47 10.06 12.94
N ARG A 381 -13.80 9.31 11.88
CA ARG A 381 -14.53 8.05 12.02
C ARG A 381 -13.61 6.87 11.77
N LEU A 382 -13.86 5.76 12.44
CA LEU A 382 -13.22 4.48 12.20
C LEU A 382 -14.31 3.43 12.05
N TRP A 383 -14.38 2.79 10.89
CA TRP A 383 -15.34 1.74 10.58
C TRP A 383 -14.68 0.38 10.69
N LEU A 384 -15.38 -0.57 11.31
CA LEU A 384 -15.01 -1.98 11.40
C LEU A 384 -16.00 -2.78 10.55
N LEU A 385 -15.59 -3.15 9.33
CA LEU A 385 -16.42 -3.84 8.35
C LEU A 385 -16.12 -5.35 8.38
N GLN A 386 -17.13 -6.18 8.66
CA GLN A 386 -17.01 -7.64 8.76
C GLN A 386 -15.89 -8.11 9.71
N VAL A 387 -15.52 -7.29 10.70
CA VAL A 387 -14.59 -7.69 11.76
C VAL A 387 -15.33 -8.67 12.69
N PRO A 388 -14.76 -9.85 13.03
CA PRO A 388 -15.39 -10.78 13.98
C PRO A 388 -15.73 -10.11 15.31
N SER A 389 -16.80 -10.55 15.96
CA SER A 389 -17.33 -9.87 17.15
C SER A 389 -16.32 -9.75 18.30
N ASP A 390 -15.50 -10.78 18.55
CA ASP A 390 -14.47 -10.78 19.58
C ASP A 390 -13.35 -9.78 19.26
N LEU A 391 -12.93 -9.71 18.00
CA LEU A 391 -11.91 -8.78 17.53
C LEU A 391 -12.46 -7.35 17.47
N GLN A 392 -13.72 -7.17 17.10
CA GLN A 392 -14.44 -5.89 17.09
C GLN A 392 -14.54 -5.32 18.51
N GLN A 393 -14.89 -6.15 19.50
CA GLN A 393 -14.92 -5.75 20.90
C GLN A 393 -13.52 -5.35 21.38
N ALA A 394 -12.52 -6.20 21.15
CA ALA A 394 -11.14 -5.92 21.55
C ALA A 394 -10.60 -4.64 20.91
N THR A 395 -10.93 -4.39 19.63
CA THR A 395 -10.55 -3.16 18.91
C THR A 395 -11.23 -1.94 19.52
N THR A 396 -12.51 -2.04 19.85
CA THR A 396 -13.26 -0.94 20.48
C THR A 396 -12.71 -0.59 21.86
N GLU A 397 -12.36 -1.60 22.67
CA GLU A 397 -11.71 -1.43 23.97
C GLU A 397 -10.32 -0.80 23.82
N LEU A 398 -9.51 -1.30 22.89
CA LEU A 398 -8.19 -0.75 22.56
C LEU A 398 -8.30 0.73 22.18
N VAL A 399 -9.20 1.10 21.26
CA VAL A 399 -9.38 2.50 20.84
C VAL A 399 -9.75 3.39 22.03
N LYS A 400 -10.66 2.94 22.91
CA LYS A 400 -11.05 3.68 24.12
C LYS A 400 -9.89 3.88 25.11
N GLN A 401 -8.99 2.92 25.20
CA GLN A 401 -7.83 2.97 26.12
C GLN A 401 -6.65 3.77 25.53
N SER A 402 -6.42 3.62 24.22
CA SER A 402 -5.19 4.02 23.53
C SER A 402 -5.27 5.39 22.87
N TYR A 403 -6.46 5.77 22.41
CA TYR A 403 -6.68 7.05 21.76
C TYR A 403 -6.86 8.14 22.82
N GLN A 404 -5.90 9.07 22.94
CA GLN A 404 -5.83 10.06 24.02
C GLN A 404 -7.13 10.84 24.22
N PHE A 405 -7.81 11.19 23.14
CA PHE A 405 -9.02 12.00 23.16
C PHE A 405 -10.30 11.16 23.32
N GLY A 406 -10.22 9.85 23.20
CA GLY A 406 -11.33 8.93 23.37
C GLY A 406 -12.36 8.93 22.24
N VAL A 407 -13.37 8.07 22.42
CA VAL A 407 -14.49 7.86 21.49
C VAL A 407 -15.67 8.74 21.94
N GLU A 408 -16.24 9.50 21.00
CA GLU A 408 -17.45 10.31 21.19
C GLU A 408 -18.71 9.43 21.13
N GLU A 409 -18.80 8.57 20.12
CA GLU A 409 -19.98 7.74 19.85
C GLU A 409 -19.57 6.38 19.26
N THR A 410 -20.34 5.33 19.56
CA THR A 410 -20.24 4.02 18.93
C THR A 410 -21.62 3.66 18.39
N ARG A 411 -21.70 3.32 17.09
CA ARG A 411 -22.97 3.04 16.42
C ARG A 411 -22.88 1.79 15.56
N GLU A 412 -23.79 0.85 15.80
CA GLU A 412 -23.95 -0.31 14.94
C GLU A 412 -24.71 0.07 13.66
N ARG A 413 -24.17 -0.38 12.52
CA ARG A 413 -24.76 -0.26 11.20
C ARG A 413 -24.95 -1.67 10.62
N PRO A 414 -25.84 -1.85 9.62
CA PRO A 414 -26.10 -3.17 9.05
C PRO A 414 -24.84 -3.90 8.55
N SER A 415 -23.82 -3.16 8.10
CA SER A 415 -22.63 -3.72 7.45
C SER A 415 -21.32 -3.47 8.22
N TYR A 416 -21.33 -2.64 9.26
CA TYR A 416 -20.13 -2.21 9.98
C TYR A 416 -20.42 -1.63 11.37
N LEU A 417 -19.43 -1.64 12.26
CA LEU A 417 -19.44 -0.83 13.48
C LEU A 417 -18.76 0.52 13.18
N GLU A 418 -19.40 1.61 13.59
CA GLU A 418 -18.84 2.96 13.50
C GLU A 418 -18.37 3.44 14.87
N LEU A 419 -17.10 3.81 14.96
CA LEU A 419 -16.53 4.55 16.08
C LEU A 419 -16.30 6.00 15.64
N ARG A 420 -16.96 6.95 16.31
CA ARG A 420 -16.71 8.38 16.12
C ARG A 420 -15.71 8.85 17.16
N LEU A 421 -14.54 9.28 16.72
CA LEU A 421 -13.43 9.72 17.58
C LEU A 421 -13.58 11.20 17.91
N ARG A 422 -13.15 11.61 19.11
CA ARG A 422 -12.98 13.04 19.41
C ARG A 422 -11.79 13.60 18.63
N GLN A 423 -11.83 14.89 18.28
CA GLN A 423 -10.83 15.52 17.40
C GLN A 423 -10.81 14.90 16.00
N SER A 424 -9.87 15.34 15.15
CA SER A 424 -9.78 14.93 13.74
C SER A 424 -8.45 14.24 13.42
N PRO A 425 -8.25 12.98 13.86
CA PRO A 425 -6.99 12.24 13.67
C PRO A 425 -6.61 12.03 12.19
N TRP A 426 -7.60 12.01 11.30
CA TRP A 426 -7.42 11.82 9.86
C TRP A 426 -7.51 13.15 9.08
N GLY A 427 -7.72 14.27 9.77
CA GLY A 427 -7.99 15.57 9.15
C GLY A 427 -6.78 16.23 8.48
N SER A 428 -7.02 17.35 7.82
CA SER A 428 -6.01 18.22 7.17
C SER A 428 -5.46 19.31 8.10
N GLY A 429 -5.63 19.18 9.42
CA GLY A 429 -5.24 20.20 10.40
C GLY A 429 -3.75 20.18 10.75
N LYS A 430 -3.15 21.36 11.00
CA LYS A 430 -1.75 21.52 11.47
C LYS A 430 -1.52 21.06 12.93
N SER A 431 -2.56 20.58 13.60
CA SER A 431 -2.65 20.35 15.05
C SER A 431 -1.88 19.12 15.58
N GLY A 432 -1.05 18.47 14.76
CA GLY A 432 -0.32 17.26 15.14
C GLY A 432 -1.19 16.00 15.31
N MET A 433 -2.50 16.10 15.06
CA MET A 433 -3.46 15.01 15.19
C MET A 433 -3.17 13.78 14.32
N ALA A 434 -2.49 13.95 13.19
CA ALA A 434 -2.03 12.86 12.34
C ALA A 434 -1.10 11.87 13.09
N GLY A 435 -0.29 12.36 14.03
CA GLY A 435 0.48 11.50 14.93
C GLY A 435 -0.41 10.55 15.73
N HIS A 436 -1.49 11.08 16.31
CA HIS A 436 -2.43 10.28 17.13
C HIS A 436 -3.15 9.23 16.28
N GLY A 437 -3.53 9.62 15.06
CA GLY A 437 -4.13 8.71 14.09
C GLY A 437 -3.19 7.55 13.75
N ARG A 438 -1.93 7.83 13.39
CA ARG A 438 -0.94 6.79 13.09
C ARG A 438 -0.70 5.86 14.27
N GLN A 439 -0.51 6.42 15.48
CA GLN A 439 -0.29 5.60 16.67
C GLN A 439 -1.47 4.67 16.93
N LEU A 440 -2.70 5.19 16.85
CA LEU A 440 -3.90 4.39 17.00
C LEU A 440 -3.94 3.25 15.98
N MET A 441 -3.66 3.54 14.71
CA MET A 441 -3.66 2.54 13.66
C MET A 441 -2.53 1.51 13.82
N LEU A 442 -1.35 1.89 14.31
CA LEU A 442 -0.29 0.95 14.69
C LEU A 442 -0.73 0.01 15.83
N CYS A 443 -1.41 0.52 16.86
CA CYS A 443 -1.97 -0.32 17.91
C CYS A 443 -3.02 -1.30 17.38
N VAL A 444 -3.88 -0.85 16.45
CA VAL A 444 -4.87 -1.71 15.80
C VAL A 444 -4.19 -2.81 14.96
N LEU A 445 -3.14 -2.45 14.21
CA LEU A 445 -2.34 -3.41 13.45
C LEU A 445 -1.74 -4.49 14.34
N ASP A 446 -1.10 -4.07 15.44
CA ASP A 446 -0.46 -4.96 16.41
C ASP A 446 -1.48 -5.90 17.08
N LEU A 447 -2.67 -5.39 17.44
CA LEU A 447 -3.76 -6.21 17.96
C LEU A 447 -4.20 -7.29 16.95
N PHE A 448 -4.43 -6.90 15.70
CA PHE A 448 -4.88 -7.83 14.66
C PHE A 448 -3.83 -8.93 14.42
N MET A 449 -2.56 -8.55 14.28
CA MET A 449 -1.47 -9.51 14.07
C MET A 449 -1.32 -10.47 15.25
N ARG A 450 -1.42 -10.00 16.50
CA ARG A 450 -1.40 -10.85 17.70
C ARG A 450 -2.60 -11.82 17.77
N ARG A 451 -3.72 -11.47 17.13
CA ARG A 451 -4.91 -12.33 17.00
C ARG A 451 -4.89 -13.20 15.73
N GLY A 452 -3.77 -13.25 15.01
CA GLY A 452 -3.61 -14.07 13.79
C GLY A 452 -4.25 -13.48 12.54
N TRP A 453 -4.65 -12.21 12.57
CA TRP A 453 -5.16 -11.47 11.42
C TRP A 453 -4.02 -10.71 10.76
N LEU A 454 -3.67 -11.11 9.54
CA LEU A 454 -2.55 -10.55 8.81
C LEU A 454 -3.03 -9.46 7.84
N PRO A 455 -2.32 -8.33 7.74
CA PRO A 455 -2.67 -7.29 6.79
C PRO A 455 -2.50 -7.82 5.36
N VAL A 456 -3.48 -7.51 4.51
CA VAL A 456 -3.49 -7.83 3.08
C VAL A 456 -3.06 -6.62 2.27
N CYS A 457 -3.63 -5.45 2.56
CA CYS A 457 -3.24 -4.18 1.96
C CYS A 457 -3.79 -2.98 2.72
N SER A 458 -3.22 -1.82 2.41
CA SER A 458 -3.73 -0.50 2.77
C SER A 458 -3.92 0.30 1.49
N VAL A 459 -5.13 0.80 1.21
CA VAL A 459 -5.43 1.46 -0.08
C VAL A 459 -6.51 2.53 -0.01
N ASP A 460 -6.42 3.52 -0.90
CA ASP A 460 -7.52 4.38 -1.33
C ASP A 460 -8.45 3.63 -2.30
N VAL A 461 -9.70 3.44 -1.90
CA VAL A 461 -10.74 2.76 -2.69
C VAL A 461 -11.83 3.72 -3.12
N SER A 462 -12.26 4.57 -2.20
CA SER A 462 -13.41 5.45 -2.40
C SER A 462 -13.21 6.71 -1.59
N SER A 463 -12.97 7.81 -2.29
CA SER A 463 -12.78 9.11 -1.68
C SER A 463 -13.31 10.20 -2.61
N THR A 464 -14.05 11.15 -2.05
CA THR A 464 -14.25 12.45 -2.69
C THR A 464 -13.08 13.35 -2.33
N PHE A 465 -12.84 14.38 -3.14
CA PHE A 465 -11.71 15.28 -2.98
C PHE A 465 -12.15 16.63 -2.46
N HIS A 466 -11.28 17.26 -1.70
CA HIS A 466 -11.39 18.66 -1.34
C HIS A 466 -10.27 19.43 -2.05
N ASP A 467 -10.65 20.48 -2.75
CA ASP A 467 -9.73 21.42 -3.38
C ASP A 467 -9.69 22.70 -2.53
N ASP A 468 -8.50 23.09 -2.08
CA ASP A 468 -8.22 24.43 -1.56
C ASP A 468 -7.21 25.15 -2.47
N ASP A 469 -6.93 26.42 -2.20
CA ASP A 469 -6.09 27.28 -3.07
C ASP A 469 -4.70 26.68 -3.35
N ASP A 470 -4.18 25.84 -2.44
CA ASP A 470 -2.81 25.31 -2.51
C ASP A 470 -2.74 23.80 -2.79
N SER A 471 -3.85 23.04 -2.68
CA SER A 471 -3.80 21.57 -2.74
C SER A 471 -5.15 20.90 -3.01
N SER A 472 -5.07 19.70 -3.59
CA SER A 472 -6.20 18.77 -3.74
C SER A 472 -5.91 17.51 -2.96
N TYR A 473 -6.81 17.10 -2.05
CA TYR A 473 -6.60 15.92 -1.21
C TYR A 473 -7.88 15.10 -1.02
N PRO A 474 -7.75 13.77 -0.83
CA PRO A 474 -8.90 12.92 -0.57
C PRO A 474 -9.48 13.19 0.83
N LEU A 475 -10.81 13.07 0.96
CA LEU A 475 -11.49 13.17 2.26
C LEU A 475 -11.40 11.88 3.07
N ASP A 476 -11.25 10.73 2.43
CA ASP A 476 -10.93 9.49 3.12
C ASP A 476 -9.44 9.21 2.99
N VAL A 477 -8.85 8.64 4.04
CA VAL A 477 -7.48 8.13 4.01
C VAL A 477 -7.51 6.61 3.78
N HIS A 478 -6.35 5.96 3.72
CA HIS A 478 -6.32 4.54 3.37
C HIS A 478 -7.13 3.67 4.33
N SER A 479 -7.85 2.72 3.76
CA SER A 479 -8.50 1.64 4.50
C SER A 479 -7.62 0.40 4.48
N TRP A 480 -7.73 -0.43 5.51
CA TRP A 480 -6.88 -1.61 5.70
C TRP A 480 -7.70 -2.88 5.62
N TRP A 481 -7.27 -3.82 4.80
CA TRP A 481 -7.86 -5.15 4.71
C TRP A 481 -6.98 -6.16 5.42
N PHE A 482 -7.63 -7.12 6.08
CA PHE A 482 -6.98 -8.19 6.81
C PHE A 482 -7.53 -9.54 6.40
N ALA A 483 -6.68 -10.56 6.46
CA ALA A 483 -7.06 -11.95 6.30
C ALA A 483 -6.82 -12.68 7.63
N GLY A 484 -7.84 -13.38 8.12
CA GLY A 484 -7.74 -14.17 9.32
C GLY A 484 -6.98 -15.49 9.12
N PRO A 485 -6.91 -16.32 10.18
CA PRO A 485 -6.36 -17.66 10.06
C PRO A 485 -7.15 -18.48 9.03
N ALA A 486 -6.46 -19.39 8.33
CA ALA A 486 -7.12 -20.34 7.45
C ALA A 486 -8.18 -21.11 8.23
N ALA A 487 -9.38 -21.26 7.66
CA ALA A 487 -10.39 -22.12 8.27
C ALA A 487 -9.79 -23.51 8.41
N ALA A 488 -9.85 -24.09 9.63
CA ALA A 488 -9.43 -25.47 9.82
C ALA A 488 -10.20 -26.32 8.82
N THR A 489 -9.48 -27.01 7.93
CA THR A 489 -10.08 -28.02 7.07
C THR A 489 -10.81 -28.99 8.01
N PRO A 490 -12.10 -29.30 7.82
CA PRO A 490 -12.73 -30.35 8.58
C PRO A 490 -11.88 -31.59 8.34
N ARG A 491 -11.22 -32.11 9.39
CA ARG A 491 -10.62 -33.45 9.32
C ARG A 491 -11.74 -34.34 8.82
N ALA A 492 -11.55 -34.97 7.66
CA ALA A 492 -12.45 -36.01 7.18
C ALA A 492 -12.62 -36.97 8.36
N SER A 493 -13.81 -36.95 8.96
CA SER A 493 -14.11 -37.90 10.01
C SER A 493 -14.11 -39.24 9.31
N ASN A 494 -13.11 -40.06 9.62
CA ASN A 494 -13.12 -41.47 9.27
C ASN A 494 -14.27 -42.10 10.06
N SER A 495 -15.48 -41.98 9.53
CA SER A 495 -16.62 -42.81 9.90
C SER A 495 -16.75 -43.94 8.88
N PHE A 496 -15.75 -44.82 8.84
CA PHE A 496 -16.04 -46.21 8.52
C PHE A 496 -16.58 -46.85 9.79
N LYS A 497 -17.90 -46.73 9.98
CA LYS A 497 -18.66 -47.69 10.78
C LYS A 497 -19.28 -48.64 9.78
N GLY A 498 -18.79 -49.87 9.80
CA GLY A 498 -19.33 -50.97 9.00
C GLY A 498 -20.78 -51.24 9.31
N LEU A 499 -21.45 -51.84 8.34
CA LEU A 499 -22.72 -52.52 8.50
C LEU A 499 -22.77 -53.67 7.47
N ALA A 500 -22.96 -54.87 8.03
CA ALA A 500 -23.37 -56.15 7.44
C ALA A 500 -22.48 -56.78 6.35
#